data_AF-A0A9E5QR69-F1
#
_entry.id   AF-A0A9E5QR69-F1
#
_cell.length_a   1.000
_cell.length_b   1.000
_cell.length_c   1.000
_cell.angle_alpha   90.00
_cell.angle_beta   90.00
_cell.angle_gamma   90.00
#
_symmetry.space_group_name_H-M   'P 1'
#
loop_
_entity.id
_entity.type
_entity.pdbx_description
1 polymer ?
#
loop_
_entity_poly.entity_id
_entity_poly.type
_entity_poly.pdbx_seq_one_letter_code
_entity_poly.pdbx_strand_id
1 'polypeptide(L)'
;MRHWLMVLAATAGAGAVAANHETVSPAIGAGPFAVACSNVAQDESLIAALGSTPQEIWEGRPRDGQGRYVSQVLAAPGTAIAFEAPVPDQREIYPRFAGGTVPYVAIVCHPTPRSNPDPDYVLPGPGDVVPRMPRAGAAP
;
A
#
# COMPACT_ATOMS: atom_id res chain seq x y z
N MET A 1 25.45 -55.33 -40.02
CA MET A 1 24.53 -54.97 -38.91
C MET A 1 25.35 -54.23 -37.87
N ARG A 2 25.24 -52.91 -37.78
CA ARG A 2 26.12 -52.05 -36.98
C ARG A 2 25.26 -51.29 -35.97
N HIS A 3 25.29 -51.73 -34.71
CA HIS A 3 24.52 -51.13 -33.62
C HIS A 3 25.15 -49.79 -33.24
N TRP A 4 24.38 -48.71 -33.37
CA TRP A 4 24.74 -47.37 -32.90
C TRP A 4 24.28 -47.25 -31.44
N LEU A 5 25.24 -47.09 -30.52
CA LEU A 5 24.95 -46.69 -29.14
C LEU A 5 24.58 -45.21 -29.12
N MET A 6 23.34 -44.89 -28.75
CA MET A 6 22.97 -43.53 -28.33
C MET A 6 23.46 -43.30 -26.90
N VAL A 7 24.28 -42.27 -26.70
CA VAL A 7 24.62 -41.74 -25.38
C VAL A 7 23.59 -40.66 -25.05
N LEU A 8 22.70 -40.92 -24.10
CA LEU A 8 21.84 -39.91 -23.49
C LEU A 8 22.65 -39.13 -22.46
N ALA A 9 22.98 -37.87 -22.78
CA ALA A 9 23.51 -36.93 -21.81
C ALA A 9 22.34 -36.39 -20.97
N ALA A 10 22.16 -36.96 -19.78
CA ALA A 10 21.26 -36.40 -18.77
C ALA A 10 21.92 -35.18 -18.14
N THR A 11 21.54 -33.99 -18.57
CA THR A 11 21.91 -32.74 -17.91
C THR A 11 21.13 -32.61 -16.60
N ALA A 12 21.81 -32.85 -15.47
CA ALA A 12 21.27 -32.56 -14.15
C ALA A 12 21.12 -31.03 -14.01
N GLY A 13 19.89 -30.53 -14.15
CA GLY A 13 19.56 -29.16 -13.81
C GLY A 13 19.67 -28.96 -12.31
N ALA A 14 20.73 -28.30 -11.85
CA ALA A 14 20.80 -27.82 -10.47
C ALA A 14 19.67 -26.79 -10.28
N GLY A 15 18.73 -27.09 -9.38
CA GLY A 15 17.69 -26.14 -8.99
C GLY A 15 18.32 -24.85 -8.48
N ALA A 16 18.03 -23.73 -9.12
CA ALA A 16 18.44 -22.42 -8.63
C ALA A 16 17.78 -22.20 -7.26
N VAL A 17 18.58 -22.19 -6.20
CA VAL A 17 18.12 -21.76 -4.88
C VAL A 17 18.11 -20.24 -4.91
N ALA A 18 16.92 -19.64 -4.98
CA ALA A 18 16.78 -18.20 -4.80
C ALA A 18 17.14 -17.88 -3.33
N ALA A 19 18.31 -17.33 -3.10
CA ALA A 19 18.63 -16.73 -1.81
C ALA A 19 17.70 -15.54 -1.61
N ASN A 20 16.93 -15.52 -0.53
CA ASN A 20 16.11 -14.37 -0.19
C ASN A 20 17.06 -13.26 0.28
N HIS A 21 17.13 -12.15 -0.46
CA HIS A 21 18.05 -11.03 -0.18
C HIS A 21 17.50 -10.05 0.88
N GLU A 22 16.39 -10.38 1.53
CA GLU A 22 15.76 -9.52 2.53
C GLU A 22 16.32 -9.78 3.93
N THR A 23 16.74 -8.71 4.60
CA THR A 23 17.00 -8.72 6.04
C THR A 23 15.76 -8.19 6.74
N VAL A 24 14.99 -9.08 7.38
CA VAL A 24 13.78 -8.71 8.13
C VAL A 24 14.18 -8.29 9.53
N SER A 25 14.01 -7.00 9.84
CA SER A 25 14.11 -6.50 11.21
C SER A 25 12.85 -6.89 11.98
N PRO A 26 12.94 -7.37 13.23
CA PRO A 26 11.76 -7.63 14.05
C PRO A 26 10.98 -6.33 14.27
N ALA A 27 9.66 -6.45 14.41
CA ALA A 27 8.81 -5.32 14.75
C ALA A 27 9.26 -4.71 16.08
N ILE A 28 9.46 -3.39 16.08
CA ILE A 28 9.72 -2.65 17.31
C ILE A 28 8.41 -2.59 18.09
N GLY A 29 8.45 -2.93 19.37
CA GLY A 29 7.28 -2.89 20.24
C GLY A 29 6.69 -1.48 20.38
N ALA A 30 5.45 -1.40 20.87
CA ALA A 30 4.78 -0.12 21.09
C ALA A 30 5.58 0.76 22.07
N GLY A 31 5.72 2.04 21.72
CA GLY A 31 6.33 3.05 22.58
C GLY A 31 5.44 3.44 23.78
N PRO A 32 5.97 4.22 24.74
CA PRO A 32 5.27 4.56 25.97
C PRO A 32 4.17 5.64 25.81
N PHE A 33 4.17 6.32 24.67
CA PHE A 33 3.26 7.42 24.38
C PHE A 33 2.04 6.93 23.61
N ALA A 34 0.85 7.39 24.00
CA ALA A 34 -0.35 7.18 23.19
C ALA A 34 -0.24 8.00 21.90
N VAL A 35 -0.74 7.43 20.81
CA VAL A 35 -0.68 8.00 19.47
C VAL A 35 -2.09 8.06 18.89
N ALA A 36 -2.39 9.16 18.21
CA ALA A 36 -3.52 9.30 17.32
C ALA A 36 -3.02 9.55 15.90
N CYS A 37 -3.80 9.19 14.89
CA CYS A 37 -3.44 9.45 13.50
C CYS A 37 -4.58 10.14 12.73
N SER A 38 -4.22 10.86 11.69
CA SER A 38 -5.15 11.58 10.81
C SER A 38 -6.18 10.67 10.14
N ASN A 39 -7.30 11.25 9.73
CA ASN A 39 -8.36 10.55 9.00
C ASN A 39 -7.87 9.97 7.66
N VAL A 40 -8.11 8.68 7.46
CA VAL A 40 -7.92 7.94 6.20
C VAL A 40 -9.10 7.00 5.95
N ALA A 41 -10.28 7.35 6.50
CA ALA A 41 -11.48 6.53 6.34
C ALA A 41 -11.81 6.32 4.86
N GLN A 42 -12.03 5.06 4.47
CA GLN A 42 -12.38 4.65 3.12
C GLN A 42 -13.87 4.34 3.01
N ASP A 43 -14.44 4.65 1.86
CA ASP A 43 -15.80 4.30 1.48
C ASP A 43 -15.77 3.01 0.63
N GLU A 44 -16.22 1.91 1.23
CA GLU A 44 -16.26 0.59 0.57
C GLU A 44 -17.16 0.58 -0.67
N SER A 45 -18.17 1.47 -0.75
CA SER A 45 -19.01 1.58 -1.93
C SER A 45 -18.24 2.18 -3.12
N LEU A 46 -17.34 3.14 -2.85
CA LEU A 46 -16.44 3.69 -3.88
C LEU A 46 -15.40 2.66 -4.31
N ILE A 47 -14.86 1.88 -3.38
CA ILE A 47 -13.95 0.76 -3.69
C ILE A 47 -14.64 -0.24 -4.64
N ALA A 48 -15.87 -0.65 -4.30
CA ALA A 48 -16.66 -1.56 -5.11
C ALA A 48 -17.02 -0.95 -6.48
N ALA A 49 -17.33 0.35 -6.55
CA ALA A 49 -17.62 1.05 -7.79
C ALA A 49 -16.41 1.12 -8.74
N LEU A 50 -15.19 1.16 -8.20
CA LEU A 50 -13.95 1.03 -8.97
C LEU A 50 -13.66 -0.43 -9.41
N GLY A 51 -14.47 -1.37 -8.91
CA GLY A 51 -14.30 -2.81 -9.08
C GLY A 51 -12.99 -3.31 -8.48
N SER A 52 -12.50 -2.65 -7.43
CA SER A 52 -11.28 -3.00 -6.73
C SER A 52 -11.60 -3.64 -5.39
N THR A 53 -10.60 -4.27 -4.80
CA THR A 53 -10.58 -4.66 -3.39
C THR A 53 -9.83 -3.62 -2.56
N PRO A 54 -10.04 -3.54 -1.24
CA PRO A 54 -9.27 -2.63 -0.39
C PRO A 54 -7.74 -2.81 -0.50
N GLN A 55 -7.28 -4.06 -0.61
CA GLN A 55 -5.86 -4.36 -0.76
C GLN A 55 -5.30 -3.78 -2.07
N GLU A 56 -6.02 -3.93 -3.19
CA GLU A 56 -5.59 -3.37 -4.48
C GLU A 56 -5.53 -1.85 -4.48
N ILE A 57 -6.43 -1.18 -3.74
CA ILE A 57 -6.40 0.28 -3.54
C ILE A 57 -5.12 0.71 -2.83
N TRP A 58 -4.71 -0.01 -1.77
CA TRP A 58 -3.49 0.29 -1.01
C TRP A 58 -2.21 -0.04 -1.77
N GLU A 59 -2.21 -1.12 -2.54
CA GLU A 59 -1.08 -1.52 -3.38
C GLU A 59 -0.97 -0.69 -4.67
N GLY A 60 -1.97 0.14 -4.99
CA GLY A 60 -1.97 0.95 -6.21
C GLY A 60 -2.17 0.11 -7.49
N ARG A 61 -2.76 -1.08 -7.39
CA ARG A 61 -2.79 -2.04 -8.51
C ARG A 61 -3.67 -1.51 -9.63
N PRO A 62 -3.13 -1.35 -10.86
CA PRO A 62 -3.90 -0.83 -11.96
C PRO A 62 -4.97 -1.84 -12.40
N ARG A 63 -6.14 -1.32 -12.79
CA ARG A 63 -7.22 -2.08 -13.41
C ARG A 63 -7.62 -1.38 -14.70
N ASP A 64 -7.73 -2.14 -15.79
CA ASP A 64 -8.06 -1.61 -17.13
C ASP A 64 -7.11 -0.48 -17.58
N GLY A 65 -5.82 -0.60 -17.24
CA GLY A 65 -4.79 0.40 -17.55
C GLY A 65 -4.85 1.67 -16.68
N GLN A 66 -5.82 1.78 -15.78
CA GLN A 66 -6.02 2.94 -14.91
C GLN A 66 -5.54 2.65 -13.49
N GLY A 67 -4.89 3.63 -12.86
CA GLY A 67 -4.46 3.52 -11.46
C GLY A 67 -5.66 3.47 -10.52
N ARG A 68 -5.48 2.84 -9.38
CA ARG A 68 -6.48 2.73 -8.31
C ARG A 68 -5.80 3.05 -7.00
N TYR A 69 -6.16 4.14 -6.37
CA TYR A 69 -5.47 4.69 -5.22
C TYR A 69 -6.43 5.09 -4.12
N VAL A 70 -5.93 5.11 -2.88
CA VAL A 70 -6.72 5.50 -1.69
C VAL A 70 -7.33 6.90 -1.82
N SER A 71 -6.67 7.81 -2.53
CA SER A 71 -7.17 9.17 -2.81
C SER A 71 -8.51 9.20 -3.53
N GLN A 72 -8.89 8.12 -4.22
CA GLN A 72 -10.13 8.02 -5.00
C GLN A 72 -11.32 7.47 -4.19
N VAL A 73 -11.07 6.95 -2.98
CA VAL A 73 -12.07 6.20 -2.20
C VAL A 73 -12.20 6.69 -0.76
N LEU A 74 -11.74 7.90 -0.46
CA LEU A 74 -11.90 8.48 0.87
C LEU A 74 -13.37 8.78 1.16
N ALA A 75 -13.85 8.35 2.33
CA ALA A 75 -15.20 8.67 2.82
C ALA A 75 -15.37 10.16 3.17
N ALA A 76 -14.28 10.81 3.59
CA ALA A 76 -14.25 12.23 3.91
C ALA A 76 -12.93 12.87 3.43
N PRO A 77 -12.79 13.15 2.12
CA PRO A 77 -11.54 13.67 1.57
C PRO A 77 -11.16 15.04 2.13
N GLY A 78 -12.14 15.87 2.50
CA GLY A 78 -11.90 17.22 3.03
C GLY A 78 -11.26 17.26 4.42
N THR A 79 -11.24 16.15 5.15
CA THR A 79 -10.60 16.04 6.48
C THR A 79 -9.45 15.03 6.47
N ALA A 80 -9.06 14.52 5.31
CA ALA A 80 -7.85 13.73 5.12
C ALA A 80 -6.68 14.64 4.74
N ILE A 81 -5.45 14.20 5.06
CA ILE A 81 -4.24 14.91 4.64
C ILE A 81 -3.87 14.40 3.25
N ALA A 82 -4.20 15.18 2.22
CA ALA A 82 -3.91 14.86 0.83
C ALA A 82 -3.02 15.93 0.18
N PHE A 83 -2.14 15.51 -0.73
CA PHE A 83 -1.26 16.41 -1.47
C PHE A 83 -0.89 15.82 -2.83
N GLU A 84 -0.49 16.70 -3.76
CA GLU A 84 0.01 16.33 -5.08
C GLU A 84 1.54 16.34 -5.06
N ALA A 85 2.17 15.19 -5.28
CA ALA A 85 3.63 15.10 -5.34
C ALA A 85 4.11 15.32 -6.78
N PRO A 86 5.01 16.28 -7.05
CA PRO A 86 5.58 16.46 -8.39
C PRO A 86 6.56 15.32 -8.70
N VAL A 87 6.50 14.82 -9.94
CA VAL A 87 7.38 13.76 -10.43
C VAL A 87 8.44 14.35 -11.36
N PRO A 88 9.74 14.11 -11.14
CA PRO A 88 10.79 14.53 -12.07
C PRO A 88 10.52 14.04 -13.49
N ASP A 89 10.82 14.88 -14.50
CA ASP A 89 10.70 14.48 -15.91
C ASP A 89 11.90 13.61 -16.35
N GLN A 90 11.97 12.41 -15.74
CA GLN A 90 12.95 11.36 -16.05
C GLN A 90 12.17 10.12 -16.50
N ARG A 91 11.83 10.08 -17.79
CA ARG A 91 10.89 9.10 -18.37
C ARG A 91 11.42 7.66 -18.36
N GLU A 92 12.74 7.51 -18.29
CA GLU A 92 13.43 6.25 -18.14
C GLU A 92 13.20 5.61 -16.77
N ILE A 93 12.94 6.40 -15.72
CA ILE A 93 12.66 5.92 -14.35
C ILE A 93 11.16 6.01 -14.02
N TYR A 94 10.48 7.05 -14.53
CA TYR A 94 9.07 7.35 -14.25
C TYR A 94 8.21 7.34 -15.53
N PRO A 95 8.14 6.22 -16.28
CA PRO A 95 7.54 6.19 -17.62
C PRO A 95 6.06 6.62 -17.66
N ARG A 96 5.34 6.51 -16.54
CA ARG A 96 3.92 6.85 -16.44
C ARG A 96 3.64 8.28 -15.97
N PHE A 97 4.48 8.83 -15.11
CA PHE A 97 4.16 10.06 -14.36
C PHE A 97 5.18 11.18 -14.56
N ALA A 98 6.27 10.95 -15.31
CA ALA A 98 7.32 11.94 -15.56
C ALA A 98 6.75 13.31 -15.98
N GLY A 99 7.16 14.37 -15.29
CA GLY A 99 6.71 15.74 -15.51
C GLY A 99 5.29 16.06 -15.03
N GLY A 100 4.60 15.09 -14.42
CA GLY A 100 3.26 15.25 -13.85
C GLY A 100 3.25 15.33 -12.32
N THR A 101 2.07 15.12 -11.75
CA THR A 101 1.87 14.93 -10.30
C THR A 101 1.17 13.61 -10.01
N VAL A 102 1.36 13.12 -8.79
CA VAL A 102 0.65 11.94 -8.28
C VAL A 102 -0.08 12.33 -6.98
N PRO A 103 -1.38 12.03 -6.84
CA PRO A 103 -2.11 12.28 -5.61
C PRO A 103 -1.69 11.30 -4.52
N TYR A 104 -1.34 11.83 -3.36
CA TYR A 104 -1.04 11.08 -2.15
C TYR A 104 -2.03 11.41 -1.03
N VAL A 105 -2.26 10.42 -0.17
CA VAL A 105 -2.92 10.59 1.12
C VAL A 105 -1.94 10.13 2.20
N ALA A 106 -1.72 10.98 3.20
CA ALA A 106 -0.84 10.69 4.31
C ALA A 106 -1.62 10.21 5.53
N ILE A 107 -1.07 9.22 6.21
CA ILE A 107 -1.41 8.91 7.60
C ILE A 107 -0.40 9.62 8.46
N VAL A 108 -0.81 10.70 9.11
CA VAL A 108 0.06 11.47 10.01
C VAL A 108 -0.28 11.11 11.44
N CYS A 109 0.66 10.51 12.13
CA CYS A 109 0.51 10.10 13.52
C CYS A 109 1.20 11.10 14.46
N HIS A 110 0.53 11.44 15.56
CA HIS A 110 0.97 12.42 16.52
C HIS A 110 0.69 11.97 17.97
N PRO A 111 1.42 12.51 18.96
CA PRO A 111 1.11 12.26 20.36
C PRO A 111 -0.32 12.67 20.71
N THR A 112 -0.97 11.89 21.57
CA THR A 112 -2.32 12.18 22.05
C THR A 112 -2.43 11.88 23.55
N PRO A 113 -3.31 12.56 24.31
CA PRO A 113 -3.62 12.17 25.67
C PRO A 113 -4.18 10.74 25.73
N ARG A 114 -3.86 9.99 26.78
CA ARG A 114 -4.43 8.64 27.00
C ARG A 114 -5.96 8.64 27.13
N SER A 115 -6.55 9.80 27.43
CA SER A 115 -7.99 10.02 27.52
C SER A 115 -8.65 10.36 26.18
N ASN A 116 -7.93 10.34 25.06
CA ASN A 116 -8.53 10.58 23.75
C ASN A 116 -9.65 9.54 23.50
N PRO A 117 -10.89 9.98 23.29
CA PRO A 117 -12.05 9.08 23.16
C PRO A 117 -12.23 8.52 21.75
N ASP A 118 -11.46 8.97 20.76
CA ASP A 118 -11.59 8.52 19.39
C ASP A 118 -11.31 7.01 19.30
N PRO A 119 -12.15 6.28 18.54
CA PRO A 119 -11.91 4.87 18.33
C PRO A 119 -10.71 4.66 17.40
N ASP A 120 -10.16 3.46 17.46
CA ASP A 120 -9.25 3.00 16.43
C ASP A 120 -10.04 2.73 15.14
N TYR A 121 -9.46 3.05 13.99
CA TYR A 121 -10.04 2.76 12.68
C TYR A 121 -9.39 1.51 12.09
N VAL A 122 -10.21 0.50 11.84
CA VAL A 122 -9.79 -0.73 11.18
C VAL A 122 -9.83 -0.52 9.68
N LEU A 123 -8.67 -0.63 9.01
CA LEU A 123 -8.57 -0.53 7.58
C LEU A 123 -9.35 -1.68 6.92
N PRO A 124 -10.16 -1.40 5.87
CA PRO A 124 -10.79 -2.46 5.10
C PRO A 124 -9.73 -3.38 4.49
N GLY A 125 -9.98 -4.69 4.49
CA GLY A 125 -9.03 -5.69 3.96
C GLY A 125 -8.25 -6.40 5.08
N PRO A 126 -6.92 -6.19 5.21
CA PRO A 126 -6.08 -6.95 6.14
C PRO A 126 -6.42 -6.73 7.62
N GLY A 127 -7.20 -5.69 7.95
CA GLY A 127 -7.61 -5.39 9.31
C GLY A 127 -6.57 -4.62 10.13
N ASP A 128 -5.56 -4.05 9.46
CA ASP A 128 -4.60 -3.14 10.07
C ASP A 128 -5.31 -1.95 10.72
N VAL A 129 -4.70 -1.40 11.77
CA VAL A 129 -5.36 -0.42 12.64
C VAL A 129 -4.67 0.94 12.57
N VAL A 130 -5.46 1.98 12.33
CA VAL A 130 -5.08 3.39 12.47
C VAL A 130 -5.54 3.87 13.85
N PRO A 131 -4.62 4.15 14.79
CA PRO A 131 -4.99 4.40 16.18
C PRO A 131 -5.67 5.74 16.37
N ARG A 132 -6.69 5.78 17.23
CA ARG A 132 -7.39 6.99 17.71
C ARG A 132 -7.68 7.99 16.59
N MET A 133 -8.23 7.49 15.49
CA MET A 133 -8.48 8.29 14.30
C MET A 133 -9.74 9.12 14.50
N PRO A 134 -9.71 10.44 14.26
CA PRO A 134 -10.92 11.25 14.25
C PRO A 134 -11.94 10.67 13.27
N ARG A 135 -13.23 10.76 13.61
CA ARG A 135 -14.30 10.29 12.71
C ARG A 135 -14.20 10.98 11.35
N ALA A 136 -14.55 10.27 10.30
CA ALA A 136 -14.63 10.83 8.95
C ALA A 136 -15.49 12.11 8.96
N GLY A 137 -14.94 13.21 8.44
CA GLY A 137 -15.60 14.52 8.41
C GLY A 137 -15.50 15.34 9.69
N ALA A 138 -14.91 14.81 10.77
CA ALA A 138 -14.55 15.61 11.93
C ALA A 138 -13.40 16.57 11.58
N ALA A 139 -13.41 17.77 12.15
CA ALA A 139 -12.32 18.72 11.98
C ALA A 139 -11.00 18.13 12.54
N PRO A 140 -9.85 18.36 11.88
CA PRO A 140 -8.53 17.94 12.36
C PRO A 140 -8.14 18.56 13.70
#